data_AF-A0A6A0AI61-F1
#
_entry.id   AF-A0A6A0AI61-F1
#
_cell.length_a   1.000
_cell.length_b   1.000
_cell.length_c   1.000
_cell.angle_alpha   90.00
_cell.angle_beta   90.00
_cell.angle_gamma   90.00
#
_symmetry.space_group_name_H-M   'P 1'
#
loop_
_entity.id
_entity.type
_entity.pdbx_description
1 polymer ?
#
loop_
_entity_poly.entity_id
_entity_poly.type
_entity_poly.pdbx_seq_one_letter_code
_entity_poly.pdbx_strand_id
1 'polypeptide(L)'
;VQKRRIYDITNVMEGIGLIEKLGQNMVKWVGKAKPSELEQKLNVQITSLTQSLQALNTDPAVQPLLYVSDTAIKTLPCFGSDTLFAVRAPPGTTLEVSDPNHPTTSALLMQEGGHANHSQGPSAASSHMPSGPCCSQGVQGSMGPGRSRPRHY
;
A
#
# COMPACT_ATOMS: atom_id res chain seq x y z
N VAL A 1 -3.72 35.77 33.98
CA VAL A 1 -3.82 34.33 33.61
C VAL A 1 -2.98 33.94 32.38
N GLN A 2 -2.66 34.86 31.45
CA GLN A 2 -2.03 34.48 30.16
C GLN A 2 -0.57 33.99 30.25
N LYS A 3 0.24 34.49 31.19
CA LYS A 3 1.63 34.03 31.37
C LYS A 3 1.75 32.58 31.86
N ARG A 4 0.66 31.97 32.35
CA ARG A 4 0.68 30.59 32.87
C ARG A 4 0.91 29.56 31.76
N ARG A 5 0.40 29.82 30.55
CA ARG A 5 0.47 28.90 29.41
C ARG A 5 1.85 28.84 28.77
N ILE A 6 2.61 29.93 28.88
CA ILE A 6 4.00 29.96 28.41
C ILE A 6 4.83 28.92 29.18
N TYR A 7 4.64 28.78 30.49
CA TYR A 7 5.34 27.76 31.28
C TYR A 7 4.94 26.34 30.90
N ASP A 8 3.67 26.08 30.58
CA ASP A 8 3.25 24.74 30.14
C ASP A 8 4.01 24.33 28.89
N ILE A 9 4.14 25.25 27.93
CA ILE A 9 4.86 25.02 26.68
C ILE A 9 6.36 24.90 26.94
N THR A 10 6.98 25.85 27.66
CA THR A 10 8.43 25.83 27.88
C THR A 10 8.88 24.64 28.73
N ASN A 11 8.08 24.19 29.71
CA ASN A 11 8.42 23.01 30.51
C ASN A 11 8.42 21.74 29.69
N VAL A 12 7.45 21.57 28.78
CA VAL A 12 7.43 20.43 27.86
C VAL A 12 8.65 20.50 26.95
N MET A 13 8.92 21.67 26.34
CA MET A 13 10.04 21.87 25.42
C MET A 13 11.41 21.69 26.08
N GLU A 14 11.57 22.11 27.33
CA GLU A 14 12.76 21.89 28.15
C GLU A 14 12.91 20.41 28.50
N GLY A 15 11.81 19.75 28.90
CA GLY A 15 11.81 18.32 29.23
C GLY A 15 12.17 17.39 28.07
N ILE A 16 11.88 17.80 26.82
CA ILE A 16 12.32 17.09 25.61
C ILE A 16 13.64 17.62 25.03
N GLY A 17 14.29 18.59 25.70
CA GLY A 17 15.60 19.10 25.32
C GLY A 17 15.63 20.01 24.08
N LEU A 18 14.50 20.61 23.67
CA LEU A 18 14.45 21.55 22.54
C LEU A 18 14.88 22.97 22.92
N ILE A 19 14.77 23.33 24.20
CA ILE A 19 15.18 24.63 24.73
C ILE A 19 15.98 24.46 26.02
N GLU A 20 16.91 25.39 26.26
CA GLU A 20 17.70 25.49 27.49
C GLU A 20 17.39 26.81 28.18
N LYS A 21 17.25 26.78 29.50
CA LYS A 21 17.07 27.99 30.31
C LYS A 21 18.43 28.66 30.56
N LEU A 22 18.58 29.90 30.11
CA LEU A 22 19.79 30.68 30.33
C LEU A 22 19.66 31.69 31.48
N GLY A 23 18.43 31.96 31.94
CA GLY A 23 18.16 32.92 33.01
C GLY A 23 16.66 33.13 33.24
N GLN A 24 16.32 34.07 34.12
CA GLN A 24 14.92 34.44 34.33
C GLN A 24 14.38 35.09 33.05
N ASN A 25 13.26 34.57 32.53
CA ASN A 25 12.65 35.01 31.26
C ASN A 25 13.56 34.87 30.03
N MET A 26 14.63 34.06 30.09
CA MET A 26 15.57 33.86 28.99
C MET A 26 15.75 32.38 28.68
N VAL A 27 15.36 32.00 27.47
CA VAL A 27 15.48 30.65 26.93
C VAL A 27 16.24 30.69 25.61
N LYS A 28 17.03 29.66 25.35
CA LYS A 28 17.71 29.44 24.08
C LYS A 28 17.07 28.28 23.36
N TRP A 29 16.75 28.46 22.09
CA TRP A 29 16.37 27.34 21.23
C TRP A 29 17.60 26.49 20.92
N VAL A 30 17.59 25.25 21.35
CA VAL A 30 18.62 24.25 21.07
C VAL A 30 18.23 23.38 19.88
N GLY A 31 16.92 23.16 19.69
CA GLY A 31 16.38 22.27 18.67
C GLY A 31 16.64 20.80 19.00
N LYS A 32 16.38 19.91 18.04
CA LYS A 32 16.80 18.51 18.20
C LYS A 32 18.32 18.47 18.23
N ALA A 33 18.89 17.72 19.16
CA ALA A 33 20.32 17.40 19.13
C ALA A 33 20.69 16.87 17.74
N LYS A 34 21.97 17.06 17.34
CA LYS A 34 22.49 16.41 16.14
C LYS A 34 22.10 14.93 16.21
N PRO A 35 21.58 14.35 15.11
CA PRO A 35 21.23 12.94 15.11
C PRO A 35 22.42 12.16 15.65
N SER A 36 22.15 11.23 16.55
CA SER A 36 23.19 10.41 17.15
C SER A 36 24.05 9.77 16.07
N GLU A 37 25.29 9.42 16.38
CA GLU A 37 26.17 8.75 15.42
C GLU A 37 25.50 7.48 14.83
N LEU A 38 24.69 6.80 15.65
CA LEU A 38 23.87 5.68 15.21
C LEU A 38 22.80 6.08 14.19
N GLU A 39 22.03 7.14 14.45
CA GLU A 39 21.02 7.64 13.50
C GLU A 39 21.66 8.10 12.18
N GLN A 40 22.83 8.76 12.25
CA GLN A 40 23.56 9.16 11.05
C GLN A 40 24.01 7.94 10.25
N LYS A 41 24.56 6.92 10.91
CA LYS A 41 24.96 5.67 10.27
C LYS A 41 23.78 4.96 9.61
N LEU A 42 22.64 4.90 10.29
CA LEU A 42 21.41 4.32 9.73
C LEU A 42 20.93 5.10 8.52
N ASN A 43 20.92 6.44 8.58
CA ASN A 43 20.54 7.27 7.45
C ASN A 43 21.44 7.02 6.23
N VAL A 44 22.76 6.94 6.43
CA VAL A 44 23.71 6.61 5.35
C VAL A 44 23.38 5.23 4.74
N GLN A 45 23.09 4.23 5.56
CA GLN A 45 22.71 2.90 5.08
C GLN A 45 21.40 2.91 4.30
N ILE A 46 20.37 3.59 4.80
CA ILE A 46 19.07 3.73 4.12
C ILE A 46 19.26 4.40 2.76
N THR A 47 20.01 5.51 2.71
CA THR A 47 20.28 6.22 1.45
C THR A 47 21.06 5.34 0.48
N SER A 48 22.11 4.66 0.94
CA SER A 48 22.92 3.77 0.10
C SER A 48 22.10 2.61 -0.49
N LEU A 49 21.26 1.97 0.32
CA LEU A 49 20.42 0.86 -0.13
C LEU A 49 19.33 1.35 -1.09
N THR A 50 18.70 2.49 -0.78
CA THR A 50 17.69 3.10 -1.66
C THR A 50 18.28 3.44 -3.03
N GLN A 51 19.47 4.04 -3.05
CA GLN A 51 20.19 4.35 -4.30
C GLN A 51 20.54 3.09 -5.08
N SER A 52 20.97 2.03 -4.39
CA SER A 52 21.31 0.75 -5.03
C SER A 52 20.08 0.11 -5.68
N LEU A 53 18.93 0.10 -4.98
CA LEU A 53 17.67 -0.38 -5.54
C LEU A 53 17.20 0.47 -6.71
N GLN A 54 17.33 1.80 -6.61
CA GLN A 54 16.99 2.70 -7.70
C GLN A 54 17.85 2.45 -8.93
N ALA A 55 19.17 2.27 -8.78
CA ALA A 55 20.07 1.99 -9.89
C ALA A 55 19.71 0.68 -10.60
N LEU A 56 19.41 -0.39 -9.85
CA LEU A 56 18.97 -1.66 -10.44
C LEU A 56 17.62 -1.53 -11.15
N ASN A 57 16.71 -0.74 -10.58
CA ASN A 57 15.40 -0.53 -11.18
C ASN A 57 15.47 0.38 -12.42
N THR A 58 16.40 1.32 -12.53
CA THR A 58 16.51 2.20 -13.71
C THR A 58 17.43 1.65 -14.80
N ASP A 59 18.20 0.60 -14.51
CA ASP A 59 19.10 -0.02 -15.48
C ASP A 59 18.32 -0.62 -16.67
N PRO A 60 18.56 -0.15 -17.91
CA PRO A 60 17.85 -0.63 -19.10
C PRO A 60 18.13 -2.11 -19.40
N ALA A 61 19.25 -2.67 -18.93
CA ALA A 61 19.55 -4.10 -19.08
C ALA A 61 18.70 -4.97 -18.13
N VAL A 62 18.34 -4.44 -16.96
CA VAL A 62 17.56 -5.15 -15.93
C VAL A 62 16.07 -4.99 -16.16
N GLN A 63 15.62 -3.82 -16.63
CA GLN A 63 14.22 -3.50 -16.93
C GLN A 63 13.42 -4.62 -17.65
N PRO A 64 13.90 -5.24 -18.75
CA PRO A 64 13.16 -6.31 -19.42
C PRO A 64 13.06 -7.61 -18.59
N LEU A 65 13.83 -7.74 -17.52
CA LEU A 65 13.83 -8.90 -16.62
C LEU A 65 12.94 -8.68 -15.38
N LEU A 66 12.38 -7.47 -15.18
CA LEU A 66 11.54 -7.12 -14.03
C LEU A 66 10.09 -7.60 -14.22
N TYR A 67 9.90 -8.90 -14.37
CA TYR A 67 8.58 -9.52 -14.41
C TYR A 67 8.52 -10.79 -13.56
N VAL A 68 7.31 -11.20 -13.22
CA VAL A 68 7.05 -12.47 -12.54
C VAL A 68 6.07 -13.27 -13.39
N SER A 69 6.36 -14.55 -13.62
CA SER A 69 5.46 -15.44 -14.35
C SER A 69 4.21 -15.76 -13.53
N ASP A 70 3.08 -15.96 -14.20
CA ASP A 70 1.83 -16.30 -13.52
C ASP A 70 1.94 -17.65 -12.77
N THR A 71 2.70 -18.58 -13.33
CA THR A 71 2.99 -19.88 -12.73
C THR A 71 3.69 -19.72 -11.39
N ALA A 72 4.69 -18.83 -11.29
CA ALA A 72 5.43 -18.58 -10.05
C ALA A 72 4.51 -18.07 -8.93
N ILE A 73 3.58 -17.16 -9.26
CA ILE A 73 2.63 -16.62 -8.28
C ILE A 73 1.60 -17.69 -7.87
N LYS A 74 1.04 -18.43 -8.83
CA LYS A 74 0.03 -19.48 -8.57
C LYS A 74 0.58 -20.68 -7.80
N THR A 75 1.89 -20.94 -7.89
CA THR A 75 2.54 -22.02 -7.12
C THR A 75 2.72 -21.70 -5.64
N LEU A 76 2.51 -20.45 -5.22
CA LEU A 76 2.61 -20.08 -3.81
C LEU A 76 1.47 -20.72 -3.00
N PRO A 77 1.76 -21.38 -1.86
CA PRO A 77 0.75 -22.09 -1.06
C PRO A 77 -0.43 -21.22 -0.61
N CYS A 78 -0.22 -19.91 -0.51
CA CYS A 78 -1.23 -18.95 -0.07
C CYS A 78 -2.24 -18.54 -1.16
N PHE A 79 -2.10 -19.01 -2.40
CA PHE A 79 -2.98 -18.63 -3.52
C PHE A 79 -3.65 -19.81 -4.24
N GLY A 80 -3.71 -20.98 -3.60
CA GLY A 80 -4.08 -22.24 -4.25
C GLY A 80 -5.44 -22.27 -4.97
N SER A 81 -6.44 -21.57 -4.45
CA SER A 81 -7.80 -21.50 -5.04
C SER A 81 -8.33 -20.08 -5.22
N ASP A 82 -7.47 -19.08 -5.04
CA ASP A 82 -7.91 -17.69 -5.01
C ASP A 82 -7.90 -17.08 -6.41
N THR A 83 -8.90 -16.24 -6.69
CA THR A 83 -8.91 -15.42 -7.91
C THR A 83 -7.94 -14.27 -7.72
N LEU A 84 -6.86 -14.26 -8.51
CA LEU A 84 -5.81 -13.24 -8.44
C LEU A 84 -6.04 -12.12 -9.45
N PHE A 85 -5.92 -10.88 -9.00
CA PHE A 85 -5.92 -9.69 -9.85
C PHE A 85 -4.55 -9.00 -9.75
N ALA A 86 -3.88 -8.83 -10.89
CA ALA A 86 -2.66 -8.03 -10.97
C ALA A 86 -3.02 -6.59 -11.34
N VAL A 87 -2.74 -5.66 -10.44
CA VAL A 87 -2.99 -4.22 -10.65
C VAL A 87 -1.66 -3.52 -10.84
N ARG A 88 -1.51 -2.81 -11.96
CA ARG A 88 -0.39 -1.89 -12.20
C ARG A 88 -0.95 -0.49 -12.38
N ALA A 89 -0.55 0.42 -11.49
CA ALA A 89 -0.99 1.80 -11.49
C ALA A 89 0.22 2.74 -11.32
N PRO A 90 0.18 3.96 -11.87
CA PRO A 90 1.25 4.93 -11.72
C PRO A 90 1.43 5.40 -10.26
N PRO A 91 2.58 6.03 -9.93
CA PRO A 91 2.75 6.65 -8.63
C PRO A 91 1.69 7.73 -8.38
N GLY A 92 1.07 7.70 -7.21
CA GLY A 92 0.00 8.63 -6.84
C GLY A 92 -1.42 8.11 -7.09
N THR A 93 -1.59 6.88 -7.60
CA THR A 93 -2.91 6.22 -7.62
C THR A 93 -3.32 5.82 -6.20
N THR A 94 -4.55 6.19 -5.83
CA THR A 94 -5.17 5.78 -4.56
C THR A 94 -6.09 4.59 -4.82
N LEU A 95 -6.01 3.57 -3.95
CA LEU A 95 -6.92 2.43 -3.93
C LEU A 95 -7.85 2.55 -2.73
N GLU A 96 -9.15 2.68 -2.99
CA GLU A 96 -10.19 2.74 -1.97
C GLU A 96 -10.99 1.44 -1.92
N VAL A 97 -11.30 0.98 -0.71
CA VAL A 97 -12.11 -0.20 -0.44
C VAL A 97 -13.40 0.26 0.22
N SER A 98 -14.54 -0.05 -0.39
CA SER A 98 -15.85 0.28 0.17
C SER A 98 -16.21 -0.60 1.37
N ASP A 99 -17.03 -0.07 2.29
CA ASP A 99 -17.49 -0.82 3.46
C ASP A 99 -18.28 -2.08 3.05
N PRO A 100 -17.94 -3.27 3.57
CA PRO A 100 -18.57 -4.53 3.19
C PRO A 100 -20.04 -4.65 3.63
N ASN A 101 -20.47 -3.79 4.55
CA ASN A 101 -21.83 -3.77 5.08
C ASN A 101 -22.74 -2.78 4.34
N HIS A 102 -22.22 -2.03 3.37
CA HIS A 102 -23.04 -1.14 2.55
C HIS A 102 -23.68 -1.93 1.39
N PRO A 103 -24.99 -1.79 1.12
CA PRO A 103 -25.72 -2.63 0.17
C PRO A 103 -25.33 -2.44 -1.30
N THR A 104 -24.55 -1.41 -1.62
CA THR A 104 -23.98 -1.23 -2.97
C THR A 104 -22.58 -1.80 -2.99
N THR A 105 -22.43 -2.92 -3.71
CA THR A 105 -21.20 -3.55 -4.21
C THR A 105 -19.90 -3.22 -3.47
N SER A 106 -19.28 -4.23 -2.86
CA SER A 106 -17.88 -4.21 -2.46
C SER A 106 -16.98 -3.94 -3.66
N ALA A 107 -16.77 -2.66 -3.96
CA ALA A 107 -16.02 -2.18 -5.11
C ALA A 107 -14.65 -1.68 -4.67
N LEU A 108 -13.64 -1.99 -5.49
CA LEU A 108 -12.32 -1.37 -5.42
C LEU A 108 -12.32 -0.18 -6.39
N LEU A 109 -12.14 1.03 -5.86
CA LEU A 109 -12.06 2.24 -6.68
C LEU A 109 -10.60 2.68 -6.78
N MET A 110 -10.13 2.88 -8.01
CA MET A 110 -8.82 3.46 -8.28
C MET A 110 -9.01 4.89 -8.75
N GLN A 111 -8.41 5.84 -8.04
CA GLN A 111 -8.44 7.25 -8.42
C GLN A 111 -7.03 7.71 -8.78
N GLU A 112 -6.89 8.34 -9.95
CA GLU A 112 -5.65 9.01 -10.35
C GLU A 112 -5.47 10.30 -9.52
N GLY A 113 -4.43 10.36 -8.71
CA GLY A 113 -4.13 11.51 -7.87
C GLY A 113 -3.58 12.70 -8.68
N GLY A 114 -4.41 13.72 -8.90
CA GLY A 114 -4.01 15.14 -8.97
C GLY A 114 -3.41 15.70 -10.27
N HIS A 115 -4.07 16.76 -10.79
CA HIS A 115 -3.63 17.81 -11.73
C HIS A 115 -2.50 17.50 -12.73
N ALA A 116 -2.93 17.36 -13.99
CA ALA A 116 -2.20 17.47 -15.25
C ALA A 116 -0.71 17.85 -15.18
N ASN A 117 0.15 16.84 -15.37
CA ASN A 117 1.36 17.02 -16.18
C ASN A 117 1.22 16.12 -17.41
N HIS A 118 0.87 16.74 -18.53
CA HIS A 118 0.77 16.12 -19.83
C HIS A 118 2.18 15.63 -20.23
N SER A 119 2.44 14.34 -20.08
CA SER A 119 3.50 13.66 -20.83
C SER A 119 2.86 12.44 -21.51
N GLN A 120 2.66 12.55 -22.81
CA GLN A 120 2.14 11.46 -23.64
C GLN A 120 3.26 10.43 -23.82
N GLY A 121 3.11 9.29 -23.15
CA GLY A 121 3.78 8.02 -23.46
C GLY A 121 2.76 7.02 -24.01
N PRO A 122 3.18 6.01 -24.80
CA PRO A 122 2.29 5.34 -25.74
C PRO A 122 1.22 4.50 -25.04
N SER A 123 0.02 4.64 -25.62
CA SER A 123 -1.25 3.99 -25.33
C SER A 123 -1.14 2.56 -24.77
N ALA A 124 -1.86 2.33 -23.68
CA ALA A 124 -2.09 1.02 -23.09
C ALA A 124 -2.65 0.05 -24.14
N ALA A 125 -1.86 -0.97 -24.49
CA ALA A 125 -2.36 -2.12 -25.21
C ALA A 125 -3.27 -2.93 -24.28
N SER A 126 -4.58 -2.72 -24.40
CA SER A 126 -5.60 -3.63 -23.87
C SER A 126 -5.49 -4.95 -24.66
N SER A 127 -4.77 -5.93 -24.11
CA SER A 127 -4.82 -7.29 -24.64
C SER A 127 -6.13 -7.94 -24.19
N HIS A 128 -7.12 -7.82 -25.08
CA HIS A 128 -8.35 -8.61 -25.11
C HIS A 128 -7.98 -10.11 -25.12
N MET A 129 -8.54 -10.90 -24.20
CA MET A 129 -8.59 -12.36 -24.31
C MET A 129 -10.05 -12.77 -24.53
N PRO A 130 -10.30 -13.72 -25.46
CA PRO A 130 -11.58 -13.82 -26.15
C PRO A 130 -12.67 -14.50 -25.32
N SER A 131 -13.87 -13.99 -25.48
CA SER A 131 -15.14 -14.58 -25.07
C SER A 131 -15.41 -15.89 -25.84
N GLY A 132 -15.83 -16.94 -25.14
CA GLY A 132 -16.45 -18.14 -25.75
C GLY A 132 -16.89 -19.16 -24.70
N PRO A 133 -17.91 -20.00 -24.99
CA PRO A 133 -19.29 -19.58 -25.17
C PRO A 133 -20.20 -20.10 -24.03
N CYS A 134 -21.34 -19.43 -23.83
CA CYS A 134 -22.50 -19.98 -23.15
C CYS A 134 -22.90 -21.33 -23.77
N CYS A 135 -22.75 -22.42 -23.03
CA CYS A 135 -23.40 -23.68 -23.35
C CYS A 135 -24.78 -23.73 -22.70
N SER A 136 -25.79 -23.38 -23.47
CA SER A 136 -27.16 -23.85 -23.30
C SER A 136 -27.26 -25.26 -23.90
N GLN A 137 -27.49 -26.27 -23.07
CA GLN A 137 -28.15 -27.52 -23.49
C GLN A 137 -28.66 -28.27 -22.27
N GLY A 138 -29.98 -28.47 -22.23
CA GLY A 138 -30.62 -29.32 -21.25
C GLY A 138 -30.34 -30.79 -21.52
N VAL A 139 -30.24 -31.56 -20.45
CA VAL A 139 -30.36 -33.03 -20.49
C VAL A 139 -31.21 -33.46 -19.30
N GLN A 140 -32.26 -34.23 -19.60
CA GLN A 140 -33.19 -34.86 -18.66
C GLN A 140 -32.54 -36.00 -17.88
N GLY A 141 -33.12 -36.31 -16.70
CA GLY A 141 -32.98 -37.58 -15.97
C GLY A 141 -32.04 -37.46 -14.77
N SER A 142 -32.31 -38.01 -13.59
CA SER A 142 -33.34 -38.93 -13.13
C SER A 142 -33.36 -38.90 -11.59
N MET A 143 -34.55 -39.02 -11.00
CA MET A 143 -34.78 -39.21 -9.57
C MET A 143 -34.03 -40.43 -9.02
N GLY A 144 -33.51 -40.32 -7.80
CA GLY A 144 -33.00 -41.42 -6.97
C GLY A 144 -33.02 -41.04 -5.49
N PRO A 145 -33.28 -41.98 -4.56
CA PRO A 145 -34.19 -41.73 -3.44
C PRO A 145 -33.54 -41.14 -2.18
N GLY A 146 -34.38 -40.40 -1.44
CA GLY A 146 -34.07 -39.83 -0.15
C GLY A 146 -33.66 -40.89 0.89
N ARG A 147 -32.63 -40.54 1.64
CA ARG A 147 -32.31 -41.20 2.91
C ARG A 147 -32.53 -40.20 4.04
N SER A 148 -33.65 -40.40 4.70
CA SER A 148 -33.98 -39.85 6.01
C SER A 148 -32.90 -40.23 7.02
N ARG A 149 -32.43 -39.27 7.82
CA ARG A 149 -31.95 -39.53 9.18
C ARG A 149 -32.31 -38.37 10.14
N PRO A 150 -32.50 -38.69 11.43
CA PRO A 150 -33.49 -38.02 12.27
C PRO A 150 -32.89 -36.91 13.13
N ARG A 151 -33.76 -35.98 13.54
CA ARG A 151 -33.51 -35.06 14.66
C ARG A 151 -33.36 -35.86 15.96
N HIS A 152 -32.30 -35.57 16.70
CA HIS A 152 -32.32 -35.70 18.16
C HIS A 152 -31.97 -34.33 18.75
N TYR A 153 -32.69 -34.01 19.82
CA TYR A 153 -32.64 -32.80 20.63
C TYR A 153 -31.26 -32.56 21.24
#